data_AF-A0A8T1XNQ8-F1
#
_entry.id   AF-A0A8T1XNQ8-F1
#
_cell.length_a   1.000
_cell.length_b   1.000
_cell.length_c   1.000
_cell.angle_alpha   90.00
_cell.angle_beta   90.00
_cell.angle_gamma   90.00
#
_symmetry.space_group_name_H-M   'P 1'
#
loop_
_entity.id
_entity.type
_entity.pdbx_description
1 polymer ?
#
loop_
_entity_poly.entity_id
_entity_poly.type
_entity_poly.pdbx_seq_one_letter_code
_entity_poly.pdbx_strand_id
1 'polypeptide(L)'
;MPKKVDRPVYDQKIDREMVSEVIIYHDLPFRYVEYEKVRARDKYLNPDYQPICRQTAAADVFVRYEVEKEKLKELFAKHRVLDPRLKVKMLEVAYQKVDPTTSALKIKELEKNLEMIFKAYQTSSPGVSGTTNPHDLLSESPLEDDFDNDLFELERSIEAGVNNTKSHLDIYLAEPRLEWKAFPNLDVLRYWKDNQHRLGDLALMAIDILSIPITTVSSESAFSIGSRVLTPYRNRLLPQNVRALLCTRNWLRGFAEYEGTVEDNDDTTL
;
A
#
# COMPACT_ATOMS: atom_id res chain seq x y z
N MET A 1 42.53 8.16 -30.36
CA MET A 1 42.47 8.75 -29.02
C MET A 1 41.05 8.58 -28.48
N PRO A 2 40.84 8.02 -27.29
CA PRO A 2 39.50 7.95 -26.72
C PRO A 2 39.00 9.37 -26.44
N LYS A 3 37.78 9.68 -26.92
CA LYS A 3 37.13 10.97 -26.66
C LYS A 3 37.02 11.16 -25.14
N LYS A 4 37.52 12.28 -24.61
CA LYS A 4 37.18 12.72 -23.25
C LYS A 4 35.67 12.91 -23.23
N VAL A 5 34.96 11.95 -22.66
CA VAL A 5 33.56 12.13 -22.29
C VAL A 5 33.61 12.97 -21.02
N ASP A 6 33.04 14.18 -21.07
CA ASP A 6 32.92 15.01 -19.87
C ASP A 6 32.14 14.23 -18.82
N ARG A 7 32.80 13.92 -17.70
CA ARG A 7 32.16 13.25 -16.57
C ARG A 7 31.28 14.29 -15.87
N PRO A 8 30.01 13.98 -15.55
CA PRO A 8 29.17 14.89 -14.80
C PRO A 8 29.85 15.26 -13.48
N VAL A 9 29.78 16.55 -13.13
CA VAL A 9 30.32 17.09 -11.89
C VAL A 9 29.60 16.43 -10.71
N TYR A 10 30.36 16.07 -9.67
CA TYR A 10 29.77 15.50 -8.46
C TYR A 10 28.81 16.50 -7.80
N ASP A 11 27.58 16.06 -7.54
CA ASP A 11 26.60 16.82 -6.77
C ASP A 11 26.13 15.97 -5.58
N GLN A 12 26.47 16.44 -4.37
CA GLN A 12 26.12 15.78 -3.12
C GLN A 12 24.61 15.57 -2.96
N LYS A 13 23.79 16.51 -3.46
CA LYS A 13 22.34 16.45 -3.31
C LYS A 13 21.76 15.33 -4.16
N ILE A 14 22.23 15.19 -5.40
CA ILE A 14 21.83 14.12 -6.32
C ILE A 14 22.28 12.76 -5.76
N ASP A 15 23.50 12.68 -5.21
CA ASP A 15 24.01 11.45 -4.58
C ASP A 15 23.14 11.01 -3.39
N ARG A 16 22.76 11.95 -2.51
CA ARG A 16 21.85 11.68 -1.38
C ARG A 16 20.46 11.21 -1.82
N GLU A 17 19.94 11.80 -2.90
CA GLU A 17 18.65 11.40 -3.47
C GLU A 17 18.71 9.96 -4.02
N MET A 18 19.74 9.64 -4.81
CA MET A 18 19.95 8.28 -5.35
C MET A 18 20.19 7.25 -4.24
N VAL A 19 20.95 7.60 -3.21
CA VAL A 19 21.18 6.72 -2.06
C VAL A 19 19.87 6.41 -1.32
N SER A 20 18.99 7.42 -1.18
CA SER A 20 17.67 7.21 -0.58
C SER A 20 16.82 6.26 -1.42
N GLU A 21 16.87 6.36 -2.75
CA GLU A 21 16.19 5.43 -3.66
C GLU A 21 16.72 4.00 -3.52
N VAL A 22 18.04 3.84 -3.50
CA VAL A 22 18.68 2.52 -3.34
C VAL A 22 18.29 1.89 -2.01
N ILE A 23 18.25 2.67 -0.93
CA ILE A 23 17.83 2.20 0.39
C ILE A 23 16.38 1.72 0.36
N ILE A 24 15.46 2.52 -0.20
CA ILE A 24 14.03 2.19 -0.25
C ILE A 24 13.77 0.99 -1.17
N TYR A 25 14.34 1.01 -2.37
CA TYR A 25 14.06 0.01 -3.40
C TYR A 25 14.56 -1.39 -3.03
N HIS A 26 15.70 -1.47 -2.35
CA HIS A 26 16.31 -2.74 -1.95
C HIS A 26 16.12 -3.07 -0.46
N ASP A 27 15.30 -2.31 0.26
CA ASP A 27 15.06 -2.46 1.71
C ASP A 27 16.37 -2.58 2.51
N LEU A 28 17.34 -1.70 2.21
CA LEU A 28 18.66 -1.75 2.84
C LEU A 28 18.64 -1.06 4.22
N PRO A 29 19.41 -1.55 5.19
CA PRO A 29 19.56 -0.84 6.46
C PRO A 29 20.21 0.53 6.22
N PHE A 30 19.81 1.57 6.97
CA PHE A 30 20.45 2.90 6.87
C PHE A 30 21.97 2.89 7.11
N ARG A 31 22.50 1.84 7.75
CA ARG A 31 23.94 1.62 7.93
C ARG A 31 24.67 1.29 6.63
N TYR A 32 23.96 0.93 5.55
CA TYR A 32 24.52 0.62 4.24
C TYR A 32 25.51 1.68 3.74
N VAL A 33 25.20 2.97 3.94
CA VAL A 33 26.05 4.11 3.53
C VAL A 33 27.37 4.20 4.32
N GLU A 34 27.49 3.46 5.41
CA GLU A 34 28.66 3.42 6.28
C GLU A 34 29.50 2.14 6.07
N TYR A 35 29.09 1.25 5.18
CA TYR A 35 29.85 0.03 4.91
C TYR A 35 31.20 0.37 4.28
N GLU A 36 32.26 -0.22 4.81
CA GLU A 36 33.64 0.10 4.43
C GLU A 36 33.87 -0.07 2.93
N LYS A 37 33.40 -1.20 2.35
CA LYS A 37 33.54 -1.47 0.91
C LYS A 37 32.66 -0.59 0.04
N VAL A 38 31.52 -0.12 0.55
CA VAL A 38 30.65 0.84 -0.17
C VAL A 38 31.38 2.18 -0.26
N ARG A 39 31.85 2.72 0.86
CA ARG A 39 32.60 3.98 0.87
C ARG A 39 33.90 3.91 0.07
N ALA A 40 34.63 2.79 0.14
CA ALA A 40 35.85 2.59 -0.64
C ALA A 40 35.55 2.60 -2.16
N ARG A 41 34.46 1.93 -2.58
CA ARG A 41 33.99 1.97 -3.96
C ARG A 41 33.60 3.39 -4.38
N ASP A 42 32.82 4.10 -3.58
CA ASP A 42 32.30 5.42 -3.95
C ASP A 42 33.44 6.46 -4.05
N LYS A 43 34.41 6.41 -3.13
CA LYS A 43 35.66 7.20 -3.20
C LYS A 43 36.50 6.88 -4.45
N TYR A 44 36.55 5.61 -4.85
CA TYR A 44 37.25 5.20 -6.06
C TYR A 44 36.56 5.69 -7.34
N LEU A 45 35.21 5.63 -7.37
CA LEU A 45 34.41 6.10 -8.50
C LEU A 45 34.48 7.63 -8.63
N ASN A 46 34.47 8.36 -7.51
CA ASN A 46 34.57 9.80 -7.49
C ASN A 46 35.44 10.31 -6.31
N PRO A 47 36.62 10.88 -6.56
CA PRO A 47 37.49 11.40 -5.49
C PRO A 47 36.84 12.50 -4.64
N ASP A 48 35.92 13.26 -5.22
CA ASP A 48 35.20 14.37 -4.57
C ASP A 48 33.99 13.90 -3.73
N TYR A 49 33.74 12.58 -3.68
CA TYR A 49 32.69 11.96 -2.88
C TYR A 49 32.74 12.40 -1.41
N GLN A 50 31.60 12.80 -0.87
CA GLN A 50 31.45 13.08 0.56
C GLN A 50 30.66 11.96 1.25
N PRO A 51 31.19 11.39 2.34
CA PRO A 51 30.56 10.27 3.02
C PRO A 51 29.23 10.67 3.67
N ILE A 52 28.19 9.90 3.36
CA ILE A 52 26.87 10.01 4.00
C ILE A 52 26.90 9.19 5.29
N CYS A 53 26.36 9.72 6.38
CA CYS A 53 26.15 8.98 7.63
C CYS A 53 24.73 8.44 7.72
N ARG A 54 24.53 7.42 8.56
CA ARG A 54 23.23 6.75 8.72
C ARG A 54 22.11 7.72 9.12
N GLN A 55 22.42 8.75 9.92
CA GLN A 55 21.43 9.73 10.38
C GLN A 55 20.94 10.59 9.21
N THR A 56 21.85 11.04 8.35
CA THR A 56 21.52 11.79 7.15
C THR A 56 20.70 10.94 6.18
N ALA A 57 21.11 9.69 5.95
CA ALA A 57 20.35 8.77 5.09
C ALA A 57 18.93 8.51 5.63
N ALA A 58 18.78 8.32 6.94
CA ALA A 58 17.47 8.17 7.57
C ALA A 58 16.61 9.43 7.42
N ALA A 59 17.18 10.62 7.62
CA ALA A 59 16.48 11.88 7.43
C ALA A 59 16.03 12.09 5.97
N ASP A 60 16.87 11.75 5.00
CA ASP A 60 16.54 11.88 3.57
C ASP A 60 15.43 10.92 3.14
N VAL A 61 15.50 9.66 3.59
CA VAL A 61 14.43 8.69 3.38
C VAL A 61 13.13 9.16 4.03
N PHE A 62 13.19 9.76 5.22
CA PHE A 62 12.01 10.33 5.86
C PHE A 62 11.41 11.51 5.09
N VAL A 63 12.25 12.43 4.57
CA VAL A 63 11.77 13.53 3.71
C VAL A 63 11.08 12.97 2.47
N ARG A 64 11.66 11.95 1.84
CA ARG A 64 11.05 11.28 0.68
C ARG A 64 9.73 10.61 1.04
N TYR A 65 9.67 9.96 2.20
CA TYR A 65 8.44 9.40 2.74
C TYR A 65 7.34 10.46 2.88
N GLU A 66 7.62 11.63 3.48
CA GLU A 66 6.61 12.69 3.62
C GLU A 66 6.13 13.22 2.27
N VAL A 67 7.03 13.36 1.28
CA VAL A 67 6.64 13.75 -0.09
C VAL A 67 5.72 12.72 -0.73
N GLU A 68 6.09 11.43 -0.68
CA GLU A 68 5.27 10.36 -1.26
C GLU A 68 3.94 10.17 -0.51
N LYS A 69 3.94 10.37 0.81
CA LYS A 69 2.74 10.36 1.65
C LYS A 69 1.76 11.46 1.24
N GLU A 70 2.23 12.68 0.95
CA GLU A 70 1.35 13.74 0.46
C GLU A 70 0.79 13.44 -0.94
N LYS A 71 1.60 12.89 -1.85
CA LYS A 71 1.10 12.42 -3.16
C LYS A 71 0.03 11.34 -2.98
N LEU A 72 0.26 10.40 -2.06
CA LEU A 72 -0.67 9.32 -1.77
C LEU A 72 -1.96 9.82 -1.11
N LYS A 73 -1.88 10.82 -0.22
CA LYS A 73 -3.05 11.51 0.34
C LYS A 73 -3.87 12.21 -0.74
N GLU A 74 -3.22 12.91 -1.67
CA GLU A 74 -3.89 13.55 -2.80
C GLU A 74 -4.60 12.49 -3.66
N LEU A 75 -3.92 11.38 -3.93
CA LEU A 75 -4.49 10.23 -4.62
C LEU A 75 -5.72 9.69 -3.86
N PHE A 76 -5.65 9.42 -2.56
CA PHE A 76 -6.81 8.91 -1.81
C PHE A 76 -7.93 9.92 -1.65
N ALA A 77 -7.62 11.21 -1.57
CA ALA A 77 -8.62 12.26 -1.61
C ALA A 77 -9.41 12.22 -2.93
N LYS A 78 -8.73 11.94 -4.05
CA LYS A 78 -9.34 11.69 -5.35
C LYS A 78 -10.23 10.41 -5.29
N HIS A 79 -9.76 9.32 -4.67
CA HIS A 79 -10.51 8.05 -4.59
C HIS A 79 -11.67 8.02 -3.57
N ARG A 80 -12.02 9.14 -2.93
CA ARG A 80 -13.26 9.26 -2.15
C ARG A 80 -14.52 8.91 -2.94
N VAL A 81 -14.45 8.93 -4.27
CA VAL A 81 -15.49 8.44 -5.17
C VAL A 81 -15.88 6.98 -4.90
N LEU A 82 -14.97 6.18 -4.34
CA LEU A 82 -15.21 4.79 -3.94
C LEU A 82 -15.96 4.67 -2.60
N ASP A 83 -16.23 5.76 -1.87
CA ASP A 83 -17.24 5.74 -0.81
C ASP A 83 -18.63 5.88 -1.45
N PRO A 84 -19.53 4.88 -1.31
CA PRO A 84 -20.87 4.91 -1.93
C PRO A 84 -21.73 6.11 -1.51
N ARG A 85 -21.42 6.78 -0.39
CA ARG A 85 -22.12 7.98 0.09
C ARG A 85 -21.57 9.26 -0.52
N LEU A 86 -20.29 9.28 -0.90
CA LEU A 86 -19.64 10.44 -1.51
C LEU A 86 -19.91 10.43 -3.03
N LYS A 87 -19.48 9.39 -3.75
CA LYS A 87 -19.49 9.31 -5.22
C LYS A 87 -18.96 10.60 -5.90
N VAL A 88 -19.08 10.72 -7.22
CA VAL A 88 -18.59 11.88 -7.99
C VAL A 88 -19.34 13.16 -7.60
N LYS A 89 -20.66 13.07 -7.44
CA LYS A 89 -21.54 14.22 -7.18
C LYS A 89 -21.17 15.02 -5.92
N MET A 90 -20.76 14.37 -4.82
CA MET A 90 -20.35 15.12 -3.63
C MET A 90 -19.00 15.81 -3.83
N LEU A 91 -18.09 15.18 -4.58
CA LEU A 91 -16.78 15.76 -4.92
C LEU A 91 -16.93 16.95 -5.86
N GLU A 92 -17.83 16.90 -6.84
CA GLU A 92 -18.16 18.03 -7.71
C GLU A 92 -18.60 19.24 -6.88
N VAL A 93 -19.57 19.03 -5.97
CA VAL A 93 -20.06 20.10 -5.08
C VAL A 93 -18.95 20.63 -4.17
N ALA A 94 -18.08 19.77 -3.66
CA ALA A 94 -16.98 20.17 -2.80
C ALA A 94 -15.93 20.99 -3.57
N TYR A 95 -15.47 20.49 -4.71
CA TYR A 95 -14.50 21.21 -5.55
C TYR A 95 -15.05 22.51 -6.07
N GLN A 96 -16.34 22.57 -6.43
CA GLN A 96 -16.95 23.80 -6.90
C GLN A 96 -17.05 24.87 -5.80
N LYS A 97 -17.15 24.47 -4.52
CA LYS A 97 -17.11 25.42 -3.39
C LYS A 97 -15.70 25.92 -3.07
N VAL A 98 -14.69 25.07 -3.22
CA VAL A 98 -13.29 25.39 -2.88
C VAL A 98 -12.58 26.12 -4.02
N ASP A 99 -12.77 25.65 -5.24
CA ASP A 99 -12.10 26.12 -6.44
C ASP A 99 -13.01 25.94 -7.68
N PRO A 100 -13.94 26.88 -7.90
CA PRO A 100 -14.85 26.83 -9.03
C PRO A 100 -14.10 26.78 -10.38
N THR A 101 -12.94 27.45 -10.47
CA THR A 101 -12.17 27.61 -11.70
C THR A 101 -11.54 26.31 -12.22
N THR A 102 -11.05 25.45 -11.33
CA THR A 102 -10.40 24.18 -11.72
C THR A 102 -11.23 22.94 -11.38
N SER A 103 -12.39 23.11 -10.74
CA SER A 103 -13.27 22.01 -10.30
C SER A 103 -13.58 20.98 -11.39
N ALA A 104 -14.04 21.41 -12.58
CA ALA A 104 -14.38 20.52 -13.68
C ALA A 104 -13.16 19.74 -14.21
N LEU A 105 -11.98 20.37 -14.25
CA LEU A 105 -10.74 19.70 -14.65
C LEU A 105 -10.34 18.64 -13.63
N LYS A 106 -10.44 18.94 -12.33
CA LYS A 106 -10.16 18.00 -11.23
C LYS A 106 -11.07 16.77 -11.27
N ILE A 107 -12.35 16.94 -11.60
CA ILE A 107 -13.30 15.83 -11.73
C ILE A 107 -12.99 14.97 -12.95
N LYS A 108 -12.70 15.59 -14.10
CA LYS A 108 -12.33 14.85 -15.31
C LYS A 108 -11.01 14.08 -15.13
N GLU A 109 -10.03 14.67 -14.44
CA GLU A 109 -8.78 13.99 -14.10
C GLU A 109 -9.03 12.80 -13.16
N LEU A 110 -9.92 12.98 -12.17
CA LEU A 110 -10.33 11.91 -11.27
C LEU A 110 -10.94 10.73 -12.03
N GLU A 111 -11.92 10.96 -12.90
CA GLU A 111 -12.57 9.90 -13.68
C GLU A 111 -11.56 9.14 -14.54
N LYS A 112 -10.66 9.88 -15.22
CA LYS A 112 -9.59 9.28 -16.02
C LYS A 112 -8.65 8.41 -15.19
N ASN A 113 -8.25 8.86 -14.00
CA ASN A 113 -7.37 8.10 -13.12
C ASN A 113 -8.05 6.83 -12.60
N LEU A 114 -9.34 6.91 -12.26
CA LEU A 114 -10.13 5.78 -11.80
C LEU A 114 -10.26 4.71 -12.89
N GLU A 115 -10.54 5.11 -14.13
CA GLU A 115 -10.54 4.21 -15.28
C GLU A 115 -9.18 3.56 -15.53
N MET A 116 -8.10 4.33 -15.40
CA MET A 116 -6.73 3.83 -15.62
C MET A 116 -6.36 2.74 -14.62
N ILE A 117 -6.67 2.95 -13.34
CA ILE A 117 -6.40 1.97 -12.28
C ILE A 117 -7.30 0.74 -12.48
N PHE A 118 -8.59 0.94 -12.77
CA PHE A 118 -9.52 -0.16 -12.99
C PHE A 118 -9.08 -1.06 -14.16
N LYS A 119 -8.61 -0.48 -15.27
CA LYS A 119 -8.04 -1.24 -16.40
C LYS A 119 -6.83 -2.08 -16.00
N ALA A 120 -5.96 -1.57 -15.12
CA ALA A 120 -4.80 -2.32 -14.63
C ALA A 120 -5.21 -3.55 -13.80
N TYR A 121 -6.31 -3.46 -13.04
CA TYR A 121 -6.88 -4.59 -12.32
C TYR A 121 -7.49 -5.63 -13.28
N GLN A 122 -8.20 -5.20 -14.31
CA GLN A 122 -8.75 -6.11 -15.33
C GLN A 122 -7.65 -6.89 -16.08
N THR A 123 -6.50 -6.28 -16.35
CA THR A 123 -5.37 -6.95 -17.00
C THR A 123 -4.59 -7.91 -16.09
N SER A 124 -4.75 -7.77 -14.77
CA SER A 124 -4.02 -8.57 -13.77
C SER A 124 -4.83 -9.75 -13.24
N SER A 125 -6.11 -9.89 -13.62
CA SER A 125 -6.88 -11.11 -13.33
C SER A 125 -6.16 -12.31 -13.98
N PRO A 126 -5.96 -13.43 -13.27
CA PRO A 126 -5.40 -14.63 -13.86
C PRO A 126 -6.39 -15.16 -14.90
N GLY A 127 -6.20 -14.75 -16.15
CA GLY A 127 -6.87 -15.33 -17.30
C GLY A 127 -6.11 -16.60 -17.69
N VAL A 128 -6.77 -17.75 -17.52
CA VAL A 128 -6.37 -19.04 -18.08
C VAL A 128 -5.99 -18.84 -19.56
N SER A 129 -4.69 -18.77 -19.82
CA SER A 129 -4.15 -19.07 -21.14
C SER A 129 -4.07 -20.59 -21.22
N GLY A 130 -5.06 -21.19 -21.85
CA GLY A 130 -5.13 -22.63 -22.04
C GLY A 130 -3.95 -23.14 -22.84
N THR A 131 -3.05 -23.85 -22.18
CA THR A 131 -2.44 -25.10 -22.64
C THR A 131 -2.03 -25.90 -21.40
N THR A 132 -2.90 -26.76 -20.89
CA THR A 132 -2.53 -27.75 -19.88
C THR A 132 -1.83 -28.92 -20.56
N ASN A 133 -0.56 -29.14 -20.21
CA ASN A 133 0.15 -30.38 -20.55
C ASN A 133 -0.36 -31.51 -19.64
N PRO A 134 -0.51 -32.76 -20.12
CA PRO A 134 -1.30 -33.79 -19.42
C PRO A 134 -0.66 -34.40 -18.16
N HIS A 135 0.40 -33.83 -17.59
CA HIS A 135 1.30 -34.57 -16.70
C HIS A 135 1.38 -34.13 -15.24
N ASP A 136 0.70 -33.05 -14.83
CA ASP A 136 0.80 -32.51 -13.46
C ASP A 136 -0.33 -32.94 -12.49
N LEU A 137 -1.15 -33.93 -12.85
CA LEU A 137 -2.30 -34.37 -12.03
C LEU A 137 -1.97 -35.27 -10.83
N LEU A 138 -0.75 -35.29 -10.30
CA LEU A 138 -0.40 -36.19 -9.19
C LEU A 138 0.43 -35.50 -8.09
N SER A 139 -0.21 -34.63 -7.31
CA SER A 139 0.15 -34.42 -5.91
C SER A 139 -0.98 -33.71 -5.15
N GLU A 140 -2.13 -34.38 -5.03
CA GLU A 140 -3.25 -33.95 -4.20
C GLU A 140 -3.03 -34.40 -2.74
N SER A 141 -3.11 -33.45 -1.80
CA SER A 141 -3.50 -33.69 -0.41
C SER A 141 -4.76 -32.86 -0.16
N PRO A 142 -5.95 -33.47 -0.02
CA PRO A 142 -7.23 -32.77 -0.09
C PRO A 142 -7.69 -32.34 1.30
N LEU A 143 -7.78 -31.03 1.56
CA LEU A 143 -8.69 -30.48 2.57
C LEU A 143 -9.10 -29.05 2.17
N GLU A 144 -10.38 -28.94 1.84
CA GLU A 144 -11.16 -27.74 1.49
C GLU A 144 -10.90 -27.16 0.09
N ASP A 145 -11.26 -27.97 -0.92
CA ASP A 145 -11.42 -27.49 -2.30
C ASP A 145 -12.45 -26.35 -2.37
N ASP A 146 -11.98 -25.31 -3.06
CA ASP A 146 -12.49 -24.00 -3.45
C ASP A 146 -13.81 -24.02 -4.25
N PHE A 147 -14.82 -24.79 -3.82
CA PHE A 147 -16.12 -24.91 -4.52
C PHE A 147 -16.81 -23.55 -4.79
N ASP A 148 -16.63 -22.59 -3.89
CA ASP A 148 -17.17 -21.23 -4.05
C ASP A 148 -16.42 -20.44 -5.14
N ASN A 149 -15.13 -20.69 -5.31
CA ASN A 149 -14.30 -20.01 -6.30
C ASN A 149 -14.58 -20.57 -7.71
N ASP A 150 -14.74 -21.89 -7.84
CA ASP A 150 -15.12 -22.57 -9.08
C ASP A 150 -16.53 -22.17 -9.55
N LEU A 151 -17.48 -22.06 -8.61
CA LEU A 151 -18.85 -21.63 -8.93
C LEU A 151 -18.89 -20.17 -9.37
N PHE A 152 -18.11 -19.31 -8.72
CA PHE A 152 -17.96 -17.90 -9.07
C PHE A 152 -17.32 -17.71 -10.45
N GLU A 153 -16.32 -18.53 -10.80
CA GLU A 153 -15.66 -18.49 -12.10
C GLU A 153 -16.57 -18.98 -13.23
N LEU A 154 -17.41 -19.99 -12.94
CA LEU A 154 -18.44 -20.46 -13.85
C LEU A 154 -19.53 -19.41 -14.10
N GLU A 155 -20.00 -18.70 -13.07
CA GLU A 155 -20.98 -17.62 -13.19
C GLU A 155 -20.43 -16.46 -14.05
N ARG A 156 -19.17 -16.07 -13.83
CA ARG A 156 -18.46 -15.05 -14.62
C ARG A 156 -18.34 -15.44 -16.11
N SER A 157 -18.19 -16.73 -16.40
CA SER A 157 -18.14 -17.25 -17.78
C SER A 157 -19.49 -17.15 -18.51
N ILE A 158 -20.61 -17.26 -17.78
CA ILE A 158 -21.97 -17.10 -18.31
C ILE A 158 -22.27 -15.62 -18.55
N GLU A 159 -21.86 -14.74 -17.63
CA GLU A 159 -22.04 -13.29 -17.77
C GLU A 159 -21.21 -12.69 -18.92
N ALA A 160 -19.99 -13.19 -19.16
CA ALA A 160 -19.16 -12.77 -20.29
C ALA A 160 -19.76 -13.12 -21.67
N GLY A 161 -20.65 -14.12 -21.72
CA GLY A 161 -21.41 -14.49 -22.93
C GLY A 161 -22.59 -13.56 -23.24
N VAL A 162 -23.00 -12.72 -22.28
CA VAL A 162 -24.04 -11.70 -22.45
C VAL A 162 -23.34 -10.36 -22.62
N ASN A 163 -23.56 -9.69 -23.76
CA ASN A 163 -22.90 -8.44 -24.14
C ASN A 163 -23.21 -7.26 -23.18
N ASN A 164 -22.68 -7.29 -21.96
CA ASN A 164 -22.77 -6.19 -21.02
C ASN A 164 -21.69 -5.16 -21.42
N THR A 165 -22.09 -4.17 -22.21
CA THR A 165 -21.22 -3.11 -22.72
C THR A 165 -20.75 -2.13 -21.63
N LYS A 166 -21.24 -2.28 -20.39
CA LYS A 166 -20.89 -1.43 -19.25
C LYS A 166 -19.94 -2.16 -18.33
N SER A 167 -18.82 -1.53 -18.01
CA SER A 167 -17.87 -2.05 -17.04
C SER A 167 -18.47 -2.01 -15.61
N HIS A 168 -17.92 -2.80 -14.67
CA HIS A 168 -18.32 -2.72 -13.25
C HIS A 168 -18.17 -1.28 -12.70
N LEU A 169 -17.18 -0.55 -13.19
CA LEU A 169 -16.99 0.87 -12.87
C LEU A 169 -18.18 1.72 -13.35
N ASP A 170 -18.65 1.53 -14.59
CA ASP A 170 -19.81 2.26 -15.12
C ASP A 170 -21.09 1.94 -14.34
N ILE A 171 -21.28 0.69 -13.94
CA ILE A 171 -22.42 0.26 -13.12
C ILE A 171 -22.41 1.01 -11.78
N TYR A 172 -21.27 1.02 -11.08
CA TYR A 172 -21.13 1.72 -9.80
C TYR A 172 -21.33 3.23 -9.92
N LEU A 173 -20.78 3.86 -10.97
CA LEU A 173 -20.92 5.31 -11.18
C LEU A 173 -22.34 5.72 -11.55
N ALA A 174 -23.10 4.86 -12.25
CA ALA A 174 -24.50 5.12 -12.61
C ALA A 174 -25.47 4.97 -11.43
N GLU A 175 -25.12 4.18 -10.42
CA GLU A 175 -25.98 3.97 -9.25
C GLU A 175 -26.17 5.23 -8.41
N PRO A 176 -27.34 5.42 -7.78
CA PRO A 176 -27.54 6.51 -6.85
C PRO A 176 -26.54 6.42 -5.68
N ARG A 177 -26.15 7.58 -5.14
CA ARG A 177 -25.35 7.64 -3.90
C ARG A 177 -26.18 7.15 -2.72
N LEU A 178 -25.54 6.48 -1.77
CA LEU A 178 -26.17 6.17 -0.49
C LEU A 178 -26.42 7.46 0.30
N GLU A 179 -27.57 7.53 0.96
CA GLU A 179 -27.88 8.68 1.81
C GLU A 179 -27.12 8.59 3.12
N TRP A 180 -26.36 9.65 3.44
CA TRP A 180 -25.61 9.73 4.70
C TRP A 180 -26.49 9.53 5.94
N LYS A 181 -27.75 10.00 5.89
CA LYS A 181 -28.71 9.86 7.00
C LYS A 181 -29.15 8.41 7.23
N ALA A 182 -29.27 7.63 6.16
CA ALA A 182 -29.64 6.22 6.25
C ALA A 182 -28.45 5.35 6.70
N PHE A 183 -27.23 5.74 6.32
CA PHE A 183 -26.00 4.98 6.60
C PHE A 183 -24.89 5.84 7.24
N PRO A 184 -25.09 6.36 8.47
CA PRO A 184 -24.11 7.25 9.12
C PRO A 184 -22.80 6.52 9.46
N ASN A 185 -22.90 5.26 9.91
CA ASN A 185 -21.77 4.42 10.32
C ASN A 185 -21.47 3.32 9.28
N LEU A 186 -21.57 3.65 7.99
CA LEU A 186 -21.24 2.69 6.93
C LEU A 186 -19.78 2.26 7.05
N ASP A 187 -19.58 0.96 7.24
CA ASP A 187 -18.29 0.32 7.02
C ASP A 187 -18.09 0.18 5.51
N VAL A 188 -17.28 1.08 4.94
CA VAL A 188 -17.05 1.15 3.50
C VAL A 188 -16.30 -0.09 3.00
N LEU A 189 -15.36 -0.63 3.80
CA LEU A 189 -14.61 -1.83 3.42
C LEU A 189 -15.53 -3.06 3.40
N ARG A 190 -16.40 -3.19 4.41
CA ARG A 190 -17.41 -4.24 4.43
C ARG A 190 -18.38 -4.12 3.26
N TYR A 191 -18.84 -2.91 2.93
CA TYR A 191 -19.70 -2.67 1.76
C TYR A 191 -19.08 -3.25 0.48
N TRP A 192 -17.80 -2.97 0.23
CA TRP A 192 -17.12 -3.49 -0.96
C TRP A 192 -16.95 -4.99 -0.92
N LYS A 193 -16.62 -5.56 0.24
CA LYS A 193 -16.53 -7.01 0.42
C LYS A 193 -17.86 -7.70 0.13
N ASP A 194 -18.96 -7.16 0.64
CA ASP A 194 -20.30 -7.72 0.44
C ASP A 194 -20.76 -7.57 -1.03
N ASN A 195 -20.29 -6.53 -1.73
CA ASN A 195 -20.60 -6.30 -3.16
C ASN A 195 -19.56 -6.90 -4.13
N GLN A 196 -18.61 -7.70 -3.64
CA GLN A 196 -17.55 -8.27 -4.47
C GLN A 196 -18.09 -9.16 -5.58
N HIS A 197 -19.14 -9.95 -5.30
CA HIS A 197 -19.79 -10.79 -6.31
C HIS A 197 -20.40 -9.97 -7.45
N ARG A 198 -20.87 -8.75 -7.16
CA ARG A 198 -21.62 -7.89 -8.09
C ARG A 198 -20.73 -6.92 -8.86
N LEU A 199 -19.63 -6.48 -8.25
CA LEU A 199 -18.74 -5.46 -8.80
C LEU A 199 -17.34 -6.01 -9.14
N GLY A 200 -17.10 -7.30 -8.88
CA GLY A 200 -15.89 -8.05 -9.27
C GLY A 200 -14.59 -7.28 -8.98
N ASP A 201 -13.76 -7.11 -10.01
CA ASP A 201 -12.47 -6.41 -9.95
C ASP A 201 -12.56 -4.99 -9.36
N LEU A 202 -13.70 -4.31 -9.49
CA LEU A 202 -13.88 -2.96 -8.91
C LEU A 202 -13.90 -3.02 -7.39
N ALA A 203 -14.54 -4.04 -6.82
CA ALA A 203 -14.57 -4.22 -5.38
C ALA A 203 -13.19 -4.54 -4.83
N LEU A 204 -12.41 -5.38 -5.52
CA LEU A 204 -11.01 -5.65 -5.17
C LEU A 204 -10.17 -4.37 -5.21
N MET A 205 -10.26 -3.62 -6.31
CA MET A 205 -9.59 -2.31 -6.45
C MET A 205 -9.98 -1.36 -5.31
N ALA A 206 -11.26 -1.29 -4.95
CA ALA A 206 -11.72 -0.41 -3.89
C ALA A 206 -11.25 -0.83 -2.51
N ILE A 207 -11.26 -2.14 -2.21
CA ILE A 207 -10.73 -2.68 -0.94
C ILE A 207 -9.23 -2.37 -0.83
N ASP A 208 -8.45 -2.64 -1.87
CA ASP A 208 -7.02 -2.37 -1.87
C ASP A 208 -6.74 -0.88 -1.64
N ILE A 209 -7.37 0.01 -2.40
CA ILE A 209 -7.17 1.45 -2.29
C ILE A 209 -7.60 1.98 -0.91
N LEU A 210 -8.77 1.57 -0.41
CA LEU A 210 -9.33 2.10 0.84
C LEU A 210 -8.68 1.51 2.09
N SER A 211 -8.02 0.34 1.99
CA SER A 211 -7.32 -0.30 3.10
C SER A 211 -5.98 0.36 3.43
N ILE A 212 -5.44 1.18 2.53
CA ILE A 212 -4.15 1.83 2.73
C ILE A 212 -4.29 2.92 3.80
N PRO A 213 -3.55 2.82 4.92
CA PRO A 213 -3.65 3.80 5.99
C PRO A 213 -3.12 5.16 5.53
N ILE A 214 -3.95 6.21 5.67
CA ILE A 214 -3.62 7.59 5.25
C ILE A 214 -2.63 8.27 6.23
N THR A 215 -2.44 7.71 7.43
CA THR A 215 -1.65 8.34 8.51
C THR A 215 -0.58 7.42 9.07
N THR A 216 0.51 8.03 9.57
CA THR A 216 1.59 7.35 10.32
C THR A 216 1.13 6.85 11.68
N VAL A 217 -0.06 7.20 12.16
CA VAL A 217 -0.55 6.80 13.49
C VAL A 217 -0.52 5.27 13.66
N SER A 218 -0.79 4.51 12.59
CA SER A 218 -0.68 3.04 12.61
C SER A 218 0.78 2.56 12.79
N SER A 219 1.74 3.18 12.11
CA SER A 219 3.16 2.81 12.26
C SER A 219 3.75 3.29 13.57
N GLU A 220 3.42 4.50 14.03
CA GLU A 220 3.82 5.03 15.34
C GLU A 220 3.27 4.20 16.49
N SER A 221 2.01 3.76 16.40
CA SER A 221 1.42 2.80 17.34
C SER A 221 2.18 1.48 17.30
N ALA A 222 2.46 0.92 16.11
CA ALA A 222 3.26 -0.30 15.98
C ALA A 222 4.69 -0.17 16.55
N PHE A 223 5.35 0.99 16.38
CA PHE A 223 6.68 1.26 16.96
C PHE A 223 6.62 1.49 18.47
N SER A 224 5.60 2.18 18.97
CA SER A 224 5.33 2.36 20.40
C SER A 224 5.05 1.02 21.09
N ILE A 225 4.32 0.13 20.43
CA ILE A 225 4.13 -1.24 20.88
C ILE A 225 5.45 -2.03 20.79
N GLY A 226 6.22 -1.84 19.72
CA GLY A 226 7.53 -2.48 19.53
C GLY A 226 8.55 -2.11 20.59
N SER A 227 8.56 -0.85 21.05
CA SER A 227 9.41 -0.44 22.17
C SER A 227 8.97 -1.07 23.49
N ARG A 228 7.69 -1.41 23.65
CA ARG A 228 7.17 -2.16 24.82
C ARG A 228 7.47 -3.66 24.74
N VAL A 229 7.51 -4.25 23.53
CA VAL A 229 7.97 -5.63 23.32
C VAL A 229 9.48 -5.75 23.56
N LEU A 230 10.23 -4.71 23.23
CA LEU A 230 11.66 -4.55 23.50
C LEU A 230 11.89 -3.78 24.80
N THR A 231 11.59 -4.41 25.95
CA THR A 231 11.90 -3.80 27.25
C THR A 231 13.41 -3.71 27.48
N PRO A 232 13.89 -2.83 28.39
CA PRO A 232 15.30 -2.78 28.78
C PRO A 232 15.86 -4.15 29.23
N TYR A 233 15.00 -5.04 29.73
CA TYR A 233 15.33 -6.40 30.17
C TYR A 233 15.23 -7.46 29.06
N ARG A 234 14.62 -7.17 27.90
CA ARG A 234 14.48 -8.06 26.73
C ARG A 234 15.08 -7.46 25.45
N ASN A 235 16.33 -7.01 25.55
CA ASN A 235 17.08 -6.34 24.48
C ASN A 235 17.99 -7.27 23.64
N ARG A 236 18.02 -8.58 23.91
CA ARG A 236 18.84 -9.58 23.21
C ARG A 236 18.09 -10.43 22.18
N LEU A 237 16.91 -9.99 21.74
CA LEU A 237 16.15 -10.70 20.71
C LEU A 237 16.75 -10.43 19.32
N LEU A 238 16.86 -11.48 18.51
CA LEU A 238 17.20 -11.33 17.11
C LEU A 238 16.10 -10.53 16.40
N PRO A 239 16.45 -9.64 15.44
CA PRO A 239 15.47 -8.84 14.71
C PRO A 239 14.34 -9.65 14.06
N GLN A 240 14.60 -10.89 13.67
CA GLN A 240 13.59 -11.79 13.11
C GLN A 240 12.56 -12.24 14.15
N ASN A 241 12.99 -12.50 15.39
CA ASN A 241 12.10 -12.88 16.49
C ASN A 241 11.26 -11.69 16.97
N VAL A 242 11.85 -10.49 16.97
CA VAL A 242 11.13 -9.24 17.28
C VAL A 242 10.01 -9.01 16.27
N ARG A 243 10.31 -9.15 14.96
CA ARG A 243 9.30 -9.05 13.90
C ARG A 243 8.22 -10.11 14.02
N ALA A 244 8.58 -11.36 14.30
CA ALA A 244 7.62 -12.44 14.51
C ALA A 244 6.69 -12.14 15.69
N LEU A 245 7.23 -11.72 16.85
CA LEU A 245 6.45 -11.35 18.03
C LEU A 245 5.49 -10.18 17.76
N LEU A 246 5.98 -9.13 17.10
CA LEU A 246 5.17 -7.99 16.69
C LEU A 246 4.04 -8.40 15.74
N CYS A 247 4.37 -9.21 14.73
CA CYS A 247 3.40 -9.73 13.76
C CYS A 247 2.33 -10.58 14.43
N THR A 248 2.71 -11.59 15.22
CA THR A 248 1.78 -12.46 15.94
C THR A 248 0.89 -11.67 16.91
N ARG A 249 1.45 -10.70 17.62
CA ARG A 249 0.67 -9.84 18.53
C ARG A 249 -0.33 -8.97 17.76
N ASN A 250 0.09 -8.32 16.67
CA ASN A 250 -0.80 -7.50 15.85
C ASN A 250 -1.89 -8.36 15.19
N TRP A 251 -1.57 -9.59 14.78
CA TRP A 251 -2.54 -10.54 14.25
C TRP A 251 -3.61 -10.93 15.29
N LEU A 252 -3.17 -11.23 16.53
CA LEU A 252 -4.09 -11.67 17.59
C LEU A 252 -4.89 -10.55 18.25
N ARG A 253 -4.32 -9.33 18.34
CA ARG A 253 -4.90 -8.21 19.12
C ARG A 253 -5.25 -6.98 18.29
N GLY A 254 -5.01 -7.02 16.98
CA GLY A 254 -5.14 -5.85 16.11
C GLY A 254 -4.20 -4.71 16.48
N PHE A 255 -4.51 -3.51 15.98
CA PHE A 255 -3.76 -2.28 16.23
C PHE A 255 -4.26 -1.48 17.45
N ALA A 256 -5.05 -2.10 18.34
CA ALA A 256 -5.56 -1.43 19.52
C ALA A 256 -4.42 -0.95 20.42
N GLU A 257 -4.52 0.30 20.89
CA GLU A 257 -3.66 0.84 21.94
C GLU A 257 -3.88 0.00 23.21
N TYR A 258 -2.80 -0.58 23.72
CA TYR A 258 -2.86 -1.34 24.96
C TYR A 258 -2.86 -0.35 26.14
N GLU A 259 -4.01 -0.25 26.84
CA GLU A 259 -4.20 0.57 28.05
C GLU A 259 -3.62 -0.05 29.33
N GLY A 260 -3.08 -1.27 29.28
CA GLY A 260 -2.55 -1.94 30.47
C GLY A 260 -1.20 -1.38 30.90
N THR A 261 -1.10 -0.91 32.15
CA THR A 261 0.17 -0.83 32.88
C THR A 261 0.75 -2.23 33.00
N VAL A 262 2.05 -2.38 32.73
CA VAL A 262 2.77 -3.59 33.14
C VAL A 262 2.83 -3.51 34.66
N GLU A 263 1.92 -4.21 35.33
CA GLU A 263 2.11 -4.53 36.74
C GLU A 263 3.29 -5.49 36.80
N ASP A 264 4.42 -4.98 37.26
CA ASP A 264 5.56 -5.78 37.71
C ASP A 264 5.06 -6.61 38.90
N ASN A 265 4.49 -7.79 38.64
CA ASN A 265 4.31 -8.81 39.67
C ASN A 265 5.69 -9.41 39.97
N ASP A 266 6.46 -8.63 40.73
CA ASP A 266 7.61 -9.10 41.48
C ASP A 266 7.08 -9.87 42.70
N ASP A 267 6.56 -11.07 42.47
CA ASP A 267 6.20 -11.98 43.55
C ASP A 267 7.02 -13.26 43.42
N THR A 268 8.30 -13.13 43.77
CA THR A 268 9.10 -14.24 44.29
C THR A 268 8.85 -14.34 45.79
N THR A 269 7.75 -14.99 46.17
CA THR A 269 7.54 -15.51 47.52
C THR A 269 7.22 -17.00 47.51
N LEU A 270 8.31 -17.79 47.55
CA LEU A 270 8.60 -18.97 48.39
C LEU A 270 9.47 -20.00 47.65
#